data_AF-A0AAW2KH58-F1
#
_entry.id   AF-A0AAW2KH58-F1
#
_cell.length_a   1.000
_cell.length_b   1.000
_cell.length_c   1.000
_cell.angle_alpha   90.00
_cell.angle_beta   90.00
_cell.angle_gamma   90.00
#
_symmetry.space_group_name_H-M   'P 1'
#
loop_
_entity.id
_entity.type
_entity.pdbx_description
1 polymer ?
#
loop_
_entity_poly.entity_id
_entity_poly.type
_entity_poly.pdbx_seq_one_letter_code
_entity_poly.pdbx_strand_id
1 'polypeptide(L)'
;MRYCRFLLFRFEDEDGELGKWKRRTTKKGLITREIADTFITIPKDFCCPISLDLMQDPVIVSTGQTYERAAIARWMEEGHSTCPKTGQMLVHTKLVPNRALRNLILQWCMANGIPYDPPENADYSSESAVSALPSKAAMEATKATAGLLVEHLANGTPRAQTVAAREIRLLAKTGRENRACIAEAGAIPLLKGLLLSSDACAQENSVTAMLNLSIYDKNKSRIMDVEGCLGTIVGVLRYGHTTEARENAAATLFSLSAVHDYKKQIAQESGAVEALAGLLREGTARGKKDAVTALFNLSTHTENCARMIESGAITAIVGALGCEGVSEEAAGALALIVRQPIGAEAVAKEEMAVAGLTE
;
A
#
# COMPACT_ATOMS: atom_id res chain seq x y z
N MET A 1 -34.58 11.31 -14.69
CA MET A 1 -35.75 11.77 -13.90
C MET A 1 -35.78 10.99 -12.59
N ARG A 2 -35.56 11.68 -11.45
CA ARG A 2 -35.97 11.33 -10.06
C ARG A 2 -35.30 10.09 -9.41
N TYR A 3 -34.85 10.04 -8.15
CA TYR A 3 -34.72 10.99 -7.03
C TYR A 3 -33.78 10.34 -5.98
N CYS A 4 -33.15 11.15 -5.13
CA CYS A 4 -32.42 10.78 -3.92
C CYS A 4 -33.24 9.94 -2.92
N ARG A 5 -32.55 9.12 -2.11
CA ARG A 5 -33.00 8.84 -0.73
C ARG A 5 -31.82 8.75 0.22
N PHE A 6 -31.67 9.84 0.98
CA PHE A 6 -30.98 9.94 2.26
C PHE A 6 -31.49 8.87 3.24
N LEU A 7 -30.58 8.27 4.01
CA LEU A 7 -30.81 7.96 5.42
C LEU A 7 -29.56 8.34 6.23
N LEU A 8 -29.68 9.49 6.89
CA LEU A 8 -28.96 9.87 8.08
C LEU A 8 -29.40 8.93 9.22
N PHE A 9 -28.46 8.40 10.01
CA PHE A 9 -28.77 7.97 11.37
C PHE A 9 -28.10 8.90 12.37
N ARG A 10 -28.97 9.36 13.26
CA ARG A 10 -28.89 10.34 14.33
C ARG A 10 -28.53 9.58 15.61
N PHE A 11 -27.69 10.17 16.45
CA PHE A 11 -27.53 9.77 17.85
C PHE A 11 -28.82 10.01 18.63
N GLU A 12 -29.19 9.10 19.52
CA GLU A 12 -29.73 9.38 20.86
C GLU A 12 -29.62 8.11 21.72
N ASP A 13 -29.33 8.34 22.99
CA ASP A 13 -28.78 7.42 23.99
C ASP A 13 -29.84 6.56 24.73
N GLU A 14 -29.28 5.58 25.45
CA GLU A 14 -29.68 4.95 26.72
C GLU A 14 -30.71 3.78 26.79
N ASP A 15 -30.14 2.66 27.30
CA ASP A 15 -30.62 1.75 28.34
C ASP A 15 -31.05 0.31 27.97
N GLY A 16 -30.36 -0.66 28.58
CA GLY A 16 -30.92 -2.00 28.84
C GLY A 16 -30.02 -3.22 28.60
N GLU A 17 -28.98 -3.39 29.42
CA GLU A 17 -28.52 -4.65 30.05
C GLU A 17 -28.15 -5.95 29.26
N LEU A 18 -26.86 -6.30 29.44
CA LEU A 18 -26.31 -7.57 29.96
C LEU A 18 -26.22 -8.84 29.07
N GLY A 19 -25.00 -9.14 28.60
CA GLY A 19 -24.67 -10.40 27.94
C GLY A 19 -23.19 -10.74 27.71
N LYS A 20 -22.39 -10.78 28.78
CA LYS A 20 -21.14 -11.55 29.00
C LYS A 20 -20.10 -11.72 27.87
N TRP A 21 -18.92 -11.18 28.13
CA TRP A 21 -17.63 -11.50 27.49
C TRP A 21 -17.26 -13.00 27.50
N LYS A 22 -16.69 -13.47 26.38
CA LYS A 22 -15.54 -14.39 26.36
C LYS A 22 -14.57 -14.01 25.25
N ARG A 23 -13.37 -13.60 25.67
CA ARG A 23 -12.15 -13.43 24.86
C ARG A 23 -11.39 -14.77 24.88
N ARG A 24 -10.87 -15.24 23.75
CA ARG A 24 -9.76 -16.23 23.61
C ARG A 24 -9.36 -16.35 22.13
N THR A 25 -8.30 -15.66 21.68
CA THR A 25 -6.92 -16.15 21.48
C THR A 25 -6.76 -17.29 20.46
N THR A 26 -6.02 -16.96 19.41
CA THR A 26 -5.31 -17.75 18.38
C THR A 26 -4.95 -19.18 18.75
N LYS A 27 -5.17 -20.13 17.82
CA LYS A 27 -4.30 -21.31 17.63
C LYS A 27 -4.16 -21.65 16.15
N LYS A 28 -2.90 -21.56 15.68
CA LYS A 28 -2.37 -22.19 14.47
C LYS A 28 -2.50 -23.71 14.56
N GLY A 29 -2.74 -24.34 13.41
CA GLY A 29 -2.35 -25.72 13.09
C GLY A 29 -3.16 -26.82 13.76
N LEU A 30 -4.09 -27.42 13.02
CA LEU A 30 -4.59 -28.80 13.20
C LEU A 30 -5.71 -29.05 12.17
N ILE A 31 -5.36 -29.28 10.90
CA ILE A 31 -6.24 -30.01 9.96
C ILE A 31 -5.37 -30.99 9.15
N THR A 32 -4.50 -31.74 9.83
CA THR A 32 -3.82 -32.92 9.26
C THR A 32 -4.31 -34.23 9.87
N ARG A 33 -5.31 -34.21 10.75
CA ARG A 33 -5.88 -35.42 11.34
C ARG A 33 -7.32 -35.17 11.76
N GLU A 34 -8.24 -35.29 10.82
CA GLU A 34 -9.61 -35.82 11.04
C GLU A 34 -10.35 -35.80 9.70
N ILE A 35 -10.22 -36.91 8.96
CA ILE A 35 -11.26 -37.67 8.25
C ILE A 35 -10.48 -38.71 7.43
N ALA A 36 -10.25 -39.85 8.07
CA ALA A 36 -9.65 -41.04 7.47
C ALA A 36 -10.70 -42.13 7.21
N ASP A 37 -11.97 -41.77 6.98
CA ASP A 37 -13.07 -42.75 6.86
C ASP A 37 -14.02 -42.52 5.67
N THR A 38 -13.48 -42.07 4.54
CA THR A 38 -14.01 -42.44 3.21
C THR A 38 -12.85 -42.32 2.24
N PHE A 39 -12.37 -43.43 1.66
CA PHE A 39 -11.26 -43.41 0.69
C PHE A 39 -11.70 -42.80 -0.65
N ILE A 40 -11.96 -41.50 -0.63
CA ILE A 40 -12.16 -40.71 -1.84
C ILE A 40 -10.75 -40.29 -2.29
N THR A 41 -10.21 -41.03 -3.26
CA THR A 41 -8.93 -40.66 -3.88
C THR A 41 -9.19 -39.50 -4.82
N ILE A 42 -8.64 -38.32 -4.51
CA ILE A 42 -8.74 -37.15 -5.40
C ILE A 42 -8.08 -37.51 -6.74
N PRO A 43 -8.79 -37.39 -7.89
CA PRO A 43 -8.21 -37.58 -9.20
C PRO A 43 -6.98 -36.69 -9.38
N LYS A 44 -5.87 -37.25 -9.87
CA LYS A 44 -4.61 -36.50 -10.03
C LYS A 44 -4.75 -35.27 -10.94
N ASP A 45 -5.70 -35.31 -11.87
CA ASP A 45 -5.99 -34.19 -12.78
C ASP A 45 -6.65 -32.99 -12.09
N PHE A 46 -7.14 -33.17 -10.85
CA PHE A 46 -7.74 -32.10 -10.04
C PHE A 46 -6.74 -31.45 -9.08
N CYS A 47 -5.55 -32.04 -8.94
CA CYS A 47 -4.49 -31.54 -8.09
C CYS A 47 -3.57 -30.58 -8.85
N CYS A 48 -3.15 -29.51 -8.18
CA CYS A 48 -2.13 -28.61 -8.68
C CYS A 48 -0.77 -29.32 -8.71
N PRO A 49 -0.01 -29.31 -9.83
CA PRO A 49 1.30 -29.96 -9.88
C PRO A 49 2.38 -29.31 -8.98
N ILE A 50 2.16 -28.09 -8.48
CA ILE A 50 3.11 -27.38 -7.59
C ILE A 50 2.80 -27.70 -6.12
N SER A 51 1.55 -27.47 -5.70
CA SER A 51 1.17 -27.66 -4.29
C SER A 51 0.73 -29.09 -3.97
N LEU A 52 0.40 -29.88 -4.99
CA LEU A 52 -0.18 -31.23 -4.89
C LEU A 52 -1.58 -31.27 -4.26
N ASP A 53 -2.14 -30.10 -3.93
CA ASP A 53 -3.48 -29.93 -3.37
C ASP A 53 -4.56 -29.79 -4.46
N LEU A 54 -5.82 -30.05 -4.09
CA LEU A 54 -6.99 -29.83 -4.94
C LEU A 54 -7.08 -28.35 -5.39
N MET A 55 -7.26 -28.12 -6.69
CA MET A 55 -7.34 -26.77 -7.24
C MET A 55 -8.68 -26.08 -6.90
N GLN A 56 -8.59 -24.90 -6.31
CA GLN A 56 -9.72 -24.01 -6.00
C GLN A 56 -9.93 -22.98 -7.13
N ASP A 57 -8.83 -22.51 -7.73
CA ASP A 57 -8.83 -21.59 -8.87
C ASP A 57 -7.85 -22.08 -9.96
N PRO A 58 -8.25 -23.11 -10.74
CA PRO A 58 -7.38 -23.69 -11.76
C PRO A 58 -7.16 -22.71 -12.92
N VAL A 59 -5.89 -22.43 -13.24
CA VAL A 59 -5.44 -21.54 -14.33
C VAL A 59 -4.43 -22.24 -15.25
N ILE A 60 -4.52 -21.94 -16.54
CA ILE A 60 -3.65 -22.46 -17.60
C ILE A 60 -2.54 -21.44 -17.90
N VAL A 61 -1.30 -21.93 -17.98
CA VAL A 61 -0.13 -21.16 -18.47
C VAL A 61 0.08 -21.35 -19.98
N SER A 62 1.00 -20.60 -20.60
CA SER A 62 1.25 -20.64 -22.05
C SER A 62 1.61 -22.02 -22.62
N THR A 63 2.09 -22.94 -21.78
CA THR A 63 2.43 -24.33 -22.17
C THR A 63 1.22 -25.27 -22.11
N GLY A 64 0.03 -24.78 -21.76
CA GLY A 64 -1.21 -25.56 -21.67
C GLY A 64 -1.39 -26.34 -20.37
N GLN A 65 -0.42 -26.32 -19.45
CA GLN A 65 -0.57 -26.96 -18.13
C GLN A 65 -1.45 -26.12 -17.19
N THR A 66 -2.20 -26.79 -16.32
CA THR A 66 -3.09 -26.14 -15.35
C THR A 66 -2.50 -26.21 -13.93
N TYR A 67 -2.65 -25.12 -13.18
CA TYR A 67 -2.14 -24.94 -11.82
C TYR A 67 -3.16 -24.20 -10.95
N GLU A 68 -3.01 -24.28 -9.64
CA GLU A 68 -3.65 -23.34 -8.73
C GLU A 68 -3.08 -21.92 -8.93
N ARG A 69 -3.93 -20.89 -9.05
CA ARG A 69 -3.51 -19.52 -9.35
C ARG A 69 -2.47 -19.00 -8.38
N ALA A 70 -2.70 -19.16 -7.09
CA ALA A 70 -1.79 -18.66 -6.06
C ALA A 70 -0.42 -19.38 -6.09
N ALA A 71 -0.38 -20.64 -6.51
CA ALA A 71 0.86 -21.41 -6.58
C ALA A 71 1.71 -21.00 -7.79
N ILE A 72 1.10 -20.86 -8.97
CA ILE A 72 1.83 -20.47 -10.18
C ILE A 72 2.18 -18.98 -10.20
N ALA A 73 1.37 -18.12 -9.57
CA ALA A 73 1.70 -16.70 -9.42
C ALA A 73 2.97 -16.51 -8.58
N ARG A 74 3.07 -17.18 -7.42
CA ARG A 74 4.28 -17.15 -6.59
C ARG A 74 5.51 -17.66 -7.33
N TRP A 75 5.38 -18.75 -8.07
CA TRP A 75 6.47 -19.27 -8.90
C TRP A 75 7.01 -18.24 -9.89
N MET A 76 6.13 -17.46 -10.54
CA MET A 76 6.55 -16.39 -11.45
C MET A 76 7.12 -15.16 -10.72
N GLU A 77 6.57 -14.81 -9.55
CA GLU A 77 7.05 -13.72 -8.69
C GLU A 77 8.45 -13.99 -8.13
N GLU A 78 8.78 -15.26 -7.87
CA GLU A 78 10.12 -15.74 -7.49
C GLU A 78 11.14 -15.66 -8.66
N GLY A 79 10.71 -15.18 -9.83
CA GLY A 79 11.57 -14.92 -10.99
C GLY A 79 11.70 -16.10 -11.96
N HIS A 80 10.93 -17.17 -11.78
CA HIS A 80 10.98 -18.32 -12.68
C HIS A 80 10.16 -18.09 -13.95
N SER A 81 10.81 -18.26 -15.11
CA SER A 81 10.20 -18.13 -16.44
C SER A 81 9.91 -19.47 -17.12
N THR A 82 9.82 -20.55 -16.35
CA THR A 82 9.61 -21.92 -16.85
C THR A 82 8.35 -22.53 -16.27
N CYS A 83 7.75 -23.47 -17.01
CA CYS A 83 6.61 -24.25 -16.57
C CYS A 83 7.04 -25.31 -15.55
N PRO A 84 6.53 -25.30 -14.30
CA PRO A 84 7.01 -26.19 -13.23
C PRO A 84 6.95 -27.68 -13.54
N LYS A 85 5.97 -28.12 -14.34
CA LYS A 85 5.74 -29.54 -14.65
C LYS A 85 6.54 -30.03 -15.87
N THR A 86 6.79 -29.16 -16.85
CA THR A 86 7.38 -29.56 -18.15
C THR A 86 8.77 -28.98 -18.37
N GLY A 87 9.22 -28.02 -17.56
CA GLY A 87 10.48 -27.31 -17.73
C GLY A 87 10.53 -26.36 -18.95
N GLN A 88 9.47 -26.31 -19.76
CA GLN A 88 9.41 -25.47 -20.95
C GLN A 88 9.33 -23.99 -20.59
N MET A 89 9.96 -23.12 -21.37
CA MET A 89 9.88 -21.67 -21.18
C MET A 89 8.46 -21.15 -21.40
N LEU A 90 8.02 -20.25 -20.52
CA LEU A 90 6.74 -19.56 -20.66
C LEU A 90 6.89 -18.42 -21.66
N VAL A 91 6.11 -18.46 -22.75
CA VAL A 91 6.11 -17.42 -23.79
C VAL A 91 5.55 -16.11 -23.24
N HIS A 92 4.67 -16.20 -22.25
CA HIS A 92 4.09 -15.06 -21.54
C HIS A 92 3.64 -15.48 -20.13
N THR A 93 3.57 -14.52 -19.21
CA THR A 93 3.10 -14.72 -17.82
C THR A 93 1.58 -14.65 -17.66
N LYS A 94 0.83 -14.55 -18.77
CA LYS A 94 -0.64 -14.51 -18.74
C LYS A 94 -1.22 -15.85 -18.27
N LEU A 95 -2.05 -15.80 -17.24
CA LEU A 95 -2.80 -16.92 -16.67
C LEU A 95 -4.24 -16.91 -17.18
N VAL A 96 -4.69 -18.02 -17.78
CA VAL A 96 -6.03 -18.16 -18.34
C VAL A 96 -6.87 -19.07 -17.44
N PRO A 97 -8.01 -18.64 -16.88
CA PRO A 97 -8.84 -19.50 -16.03
C PRO A 97 -9.34 -20.77 -16.76
N ASN A 98 -9.18 -21.94 -16.14
CA ASN A 98 -9.70 -23.21 -16.64
C ASN A 98 -11.08 -23.51 -16.04
N ARG A 99 -12.11 -22.84 -16.57
CA ARG A 99 -13.49 -23.01 -16.10
C ARG A 99 -14.02 -24.42 -16.22
N ALA A 100 -13.65 -25.12 -17.29
CA ALA A 100 -14.09 -26.49 -17.51
C ALA A 100 -13.60 -27.39 -16.36
N LEU A 101 -12.31 -27.30 -16.01
CA LEU A 101 -11.76 -28.05 -14.90
C LEU A 101 -12.33 -27.62 -13.55
N ARG A 102 -12.53 -26.31 -13.31
CA ARG A 102 -13.20 -25.82 -12.09
C ARG A 102 -14.59 -26.41 -11.91
N ASN A 103 -15.39 -26.46 -12.98
CA ASN A 103 -16.73 -27.04 -12.92
C ASN A 103 -16.70 -28.56 -12.71
N LEU A 104 -15.73 -29.27 -13.30
CA LEU A 104 -15.53 -30.71 -13.07
C LEU A 104 -15.12 -31.00 -11.61
N ILE A 105 -14.21 -30.18 -11.05
CA ILE A 105 -13.80 -30.28 -9.65
C ILE A 105 -14.99 -30.01 -8.73
N LEU A 106 -15.75 -28.94 -8.97
CA LEU A 106 -16.95 -28.60 -8.20
C LEU A 106 -17.95 -29.77 -8.19
N GLN A 107 -18.28 -30.33 -9.36
CA GLN A 107 -19.19 -31.47 -9.48
C GLN A 107 -18.68 -32.70 -8.75
N TRP A 108 -17.39 -32.98 -8.84
CA TRP A 108 -16.77 -34.11 -8.15
C TRP A 108 -16.78 -33.92 -6.63
N CYS A 109 -16.46 -32.73 -6.13
CA CYS A 109 -16.52 -32.41 -4.70
C CYS A 109 -17.94 -32.56 -4.14
N MET A 110 -18.94 -32.04 -4.87
CA MET A 110 -20.35 -32.19 -4.50
C MET A 110 -20.79 -33.66 -4.44
N ALA A 111 -20.39 -34.46 -5.44
CA ALA A 111 -20.72 -35.89 -5.49
C ALA A 111 -20.05 -36.70 -4.36
N ASN A 112 -18.93 -36.23 -3.84
CA ASN A 112 -18.15 -36.88 -2.80
C ASN A 112 -18.31 -36.24 -1.41
N GLY A 113 -19.23 -35.28 -1.26
CA GLY A 113 -19.49 -34.61 0.02
C GLY A 113 -18.34 -33.75 0.56
N ILE A 114 -17.42 -33.33 -0.31
CA ILE A 114 -16.27 -32.50 0.05
C ILE A 114 -16.70 -31.02 0.02
N PRO A 115 -16.55 -30.27 1.13
CA PRO A 115 -16.79 -28.83 1.15
C PRO A 115 -15.86 -28.13 0.14
N TYR A 116 -16.46 -27.54 -0.89
CA TYR A 116 -15.74 -26.81 -1.94
C TYR A 116 -16.40 -25.45 -2.11
N ASP A 117 -15.71 -24.41 -1.66
CA ASP A 117 -16.16 -23.02 -1.72
C ASP A 117 -15.23 -22.27 -2.66
N PRO A 118 -15.51 -22.28 -3.97
CA PRO A 118 -14.65 -21.59 -4.91
C PRO A 118 -14.89 -20.08 -4.77
N PRO A 119 -13.87 -19.23 -4.97
CA PRO A 119 -14.03 -17.79 -4.79
C PRO A 119 -15.24 -17.25 -5.59
N GLU A 120 -16.21 -16.67 -4.87
CA GLU A 120 -17.39 -16.04 -5.45
C GLU A 120 -16.95 -14.86 -6.33
N ASN A 121 -17.50 -14.81 -7.55
CA ASN A 121 -17.24 -13.87 -8.66
C ASN A 121 -16.12 -14.27 -9.64
N ALA A 122 -16.42 -15.23 -10.52
CA ALA A 122 -15.65 -15.50 -11.74
C ALA A 122 -16.53 -15.66 -12.99
N ASP A 123 -17.56 -14.82 -13.13
CA ASP A 123 -18.19 -14.53 -14.43
C ASP A 123 -17.24 -13.69 -15.29
N TYR A 124 -16.24 -14.35 -15.88
CA TYR A 124 -15.34 -13.75 -16.88
C TYR A 124 -15.78 -14.21 -18.28
N SER A 125 -16.99 -13.90 -18.72
CA SER A 125 -17.35 -14.05 -20.13
C SER A 125 -16.38 -13.21 -20.96
N SER A 126 -15.72 -13.87 -21.90
CA SER A 126 -14.80 -13.35 -22.93
C SER A 126 -14.56 -11.82 -22.92
N GLU A 127 -13.55 -11.39 -22.19
CA GLU A 127 -12.73 -10.27 -22.65
C GLU A 127 -11.32 -10.43 -22.10
N SER A 128 -10.38 -10.24 -23.00
CA SER A 128 -8.95 -10.25 -22.77
C SER A 128 -8.60 -9.49 -21.49
N ALA A 129 -7.63 -10.00 -20.73
CA ALA A 129 -6.78 -9.19 -19.86
C ALA A 129 -6.07 -8.11 -20.69
N VAL A 130 -6.81 -7.05 -20.98
CA VAL A 130 -6.40 -5.67 -20.84
C VAL A 130 -7.19 -5.22 -19.61
N SER A 131 -6.61 -4.48 -18.68
CA SER A 131 -7.44 -3.78 -17.68
C SER A 131 -8.58 -3.11 -18.44
N ALA A 132 -9.84 -3.49 -18.20
CA ALA A 132 -10.96 -2.83 -18.85
C ALA A 132 -10.81 -1.34 -18.51
N LEU A 133 -10.37 -0.55 -19.50
CA LEU A 133 -10.21 0.88 -19.35
C LEU A 133 -11.56 1.38 -18.82
N PRO A 134 -11.59 2.20 -17.76
CA PRO A 134 -12.85 2.73 -17.25
C PRO A 134 -13.61 3.31 -18.44
N SER A 135 -14.89 2.93 -18.56
CA SER A 135 -15.72 3.38 -19.67
C SER A 135 -15.67 4.90 -19.74
N LYS A 136 -15.81 5.47 -20.95
CA LYS A 136 -15.83 6.94 -21.10
C LYS A 136 -16.84 7.58 -20.14
N ALA A 137 -18.00 6.96 -19.94
CA ALA A 137 -19.00 7.40 -18.99
C ALA A 137 -18.51 7.36 -17.53
N ALA A 138 -17.79 6.30 -17.13
CA ALA A 138 -17.21 6.21 -15.79
C ALA A 138 -16.11 7.27 -15.57
N MET A 139 -15.25 7.51 -16.57
CA MET A 139 -14.23 8.56 -16.48
C MET A 139 -14.84 9.96 -16.36
N GLU A 140 -15.86 10.26 -17.16
CA GLU A 140 -16.57 11.55 -17.07
C GLU A 140 -17.32 11.70 -15.73
N ALA A 141 -17.90 10.62 -15.21
CA ALA A 141 -18.52 10.62 -13.88
C ALA A 141 -17.49 10.87 -12.77
N THR A 142 -16.32 10.23 -12.84
CA THR A 142 -15.19 10.48 -11.92
C THR A 142 -14.75 11.93 -12.01
N LYS A 143 -14.59 12.48 -13.21
CA LYS A 143 -14.17 13.86 -13.44
C LYS A 143 -15.19 14.85 -12.88
N ALA A 144 -16.48 14.62 -13.12
CA ALA A 144 -17.56 15.45 -12.56
C ALA A 144 -17.59 15.37 -11.03
N THR A 145 -17.45 14.18 -10.47
CA THR A 145 -17.39 13.97 -9.01
C THR A 145 -16.18 14.70 -8.41
N ALA A 146 -15.00 14.59 -9.01
CA ALA A 146 -13.80 15.30 -8.58
C ALA A 146 -14.01 16.82 -8.62
N GLY A 147 -14.63 17.35 -9.68
CA GLY A 147 -14.96 18.77 -9.80
C GLY A 147 -15.87 19.27 -8.67
N LEU A 148 -16.97 18.55 -8.39
CA LEU A 148 -17.88 18.89 -7.29
C LEU A 148 -17.20 18.86 -5.92
N LEU A 149 -16.37 17.84 -5.66
CA LEU A 149 -15.63 17.74 -4.40
C LEU A 149 -14.62 18.88 -4.24
N VAL A 150 -13.95 19.29 -5.33
CA VAL A 150 -13.06 20.45 -5.32
C VAL A 150 -13.82 21.75 -5.07
N GLU A 151 -15.01 21.92 -5.65
CA GLU A 151 -15.86 23.08 -5.38
C GLU A 151 -16.26 23.13 -3.89
N HIS A 152 -16.61 22.00 -3.29
CA HIS A 152 -16.89 21.91 -1.85
C HIS A 152 -15.65 22.16 -0.98
N LEU A 153 -14.44 21.79 -1.42
CA LEU A 153 -13.21 22.19 -0.75
C LEU A 153 -12.98 23.71 -0.81
N ALA A 154 -13.26 24.34 -1.95
CA ALA A 154 -13.02 25.77 -2.14
C ALA A 154 -14.04 26.66 -1.40
N ASN A 155 -15.32 26.30 -1.47
CA ASN A 155 -16.43 27.18 -1.07
C ASN A 155 -17.23 26.65 0.13
N GLY A 156 -16.89 25.46 0.64
CA GLY A 156 -17.62 24.83 1.74
C GLY A 156 -17.32 25.45 3.10
N THR A 157 -18.22 25.21 4.06
CA THR A 157 -17.93 25.42 5.48
C THR A 157 -16.78 24.50 5.94
N PRO A 158 -16.09 24.78 7.05
CA PRO A 158 -15.00 23.91 7.52
C PRO A 158 -15.40 22.43 7.62
N ARG A 159 -16.61 22.15 8.11
CA ARG A 159 -17.15 20.77 8.14
C ARG A 159 -17.36 20.19 6.74
N ALA A 160 -17.87 20.96 5.79
CA ALA A 160 -18.04 20.52 4.41
C ALA A 160 -16.69 20.27 3.73
N GLN A 161 -15.68 21.10 4.01
CA GLN A 161 -14.31 20.89 3.53
C GLN A 161 -13.71 19.59 4.09
N THR A 162 -13.89 19.30 5.38
CA THR A 162 -13.47 18.02 5.98
C THR A 162 -14.13 16.82 5.30
N VAL A 163 -15.45 16.90 5.04
CA VAL A 163 -16.17 15.85 4.32
C VAL A 163 -15.65 15.71 2.89
N ALA A 164 -15.46 16.80 2.16
CA ALA A 164 -14.93 16.78 0.81
C ALA A 164 -13.51 16.17 0.76
N ALA A 165 -12.63 16.53 1.70
CA ALA A 165 -11.30 15.93 1.82
C ALA A 165 -11.37 14.42 2.08
N ARG A 166 -12.30 13.97 2.93
CA ARG A 166 -12.55 12.53 3.19
C ARG A 166 -13.01 11.80 1.92
N GLU A 167 -13.95 12.36 1.17
CA GLU A 167 -14.42 11.74 -0.07
C GLU A 167 -13.33 11.72 -1.15
N ILE A 168 -12.50 12.78 -1.24
CA ILE A 168 -11.33 12.80 -2.12
C ILE A 168 -10.31 11.72 -1.71
N ARG A 169 -10.03 11.57 -0.41
CA ARG A 169 -9.18 10.49 0.12
C ARG A 169 -9.68 9.12 -0.34
N LEU A 170 -10.99 8.87 -0.25
CA LEU A 170 -11.62 7.60 -0.66
C LEU A 170 -11.54 7.40 -2.18
N LEU A 171 -11.84 8.43 -2.97
CA LEU A 171 -11.81 8.37 -4.43
C LEU A 171 -10.38 8.15 -4.96
N ALA A 172 -9.38 8.77 -4.34
CA ALA A 172 -7.97 8.61 -4.70
C ALA A 172 -7.37 7.25 -4.31
N LYS A 173 -8.04 6.48 -3.44
CA LYS A 173 -7.60 5.15 -3.03
C LYS A 173 -7.58 4.16 -4.20
N THR A 174 -8.48 4.33 -5.17
CA THR A 174 -8.69 3.39 -6.27
C THR A 174 -8.42 4.05 -7.63
N GLY A 175 -7.71 3.34 -8.52
CA GLY A 175 -7.52 3.77 -9.91
C GLY A 175 -6.54 4.93 -10.13
N ARG A 176 -5.70 4.84 -11.16
CA ARG A 176 -4.80 5.94 -11.54
C ARG A 176 -5.58 7.09 -12.19
N GLU A 177 -6.69 6.78 -12.85
CA GLU A 177 -7.57 7.74 -13.53
C GLU A 177 -8.28 8.65 -12.52
N ASN A 178 -8.73 8.12 -11.38
CA ASN A 178 -9.32 8.92 -10.30
C ASN A 178 -8.29 9.91 -9.74
N ARG A 179 -7.07 9.43 -9.45
CA ARG A 179 -5.97 10.29 -8.98
C ARG A 179 -5.65 11.40 -9.98
N ALA A 180 -5.63 11.08 -11.27
CA ALA A 180 -5.42 12.08 -12.32
C ALA A 180 -6.55 13.12 -12.33
N CYS A 181 -7.83 12.69 -12.35
CA CYS A 181 -8.99 13.58 -12.37
C CYS A 181 -9.03 14.53 -11.17
N ILE A 182 -8.73 14.02 -9.96
CA ILE A 182 -8.69 14.84 -8.73
C ILE A 182 -7.61 15.92 -8.82
N ALA A 183 -6.40 15.55 -9.25
CA ALA A 183 -5.32 16.52 -9.40
C ALA A 183 -5.57 17.52 -10.53
N GLU A 184 -6.20 17.09 -11.64
CA GLU A 184 -6.61 17.96 -12.76
C GLU A 184 -7.73 18.92 -12.40
N ALA A 185 -8.61 18.52 -11.48
CA ALA A 185 -9.65 19.39 -10.95
C ALA A 185 -9.09 20.49 -10.03
N GLY A 186 -7.82 20.43 -9.62
CA GLY A 186 -7.19 21.46 -8.78
C GLY A 186 -7.31 21.19 -7.27
N ALA A 187 -7.44 19.93 -6.85
CA ALA A 187 -7.58 19.59 -5.43
C ALA A 187 -6.31 19.91 -4.60
N ILE A 188 -5.11 19.79 -5.17
CA ILE A 188 -3.84 19.82 -4.42
C ILE A 188 -3.63 21.14 -3.63
N PRO A 189 -3.77 22.35 -4.21
CA PRO A 189 -3.66 23.59 -3.45
C PRO A 189 -4.67 23.72 -2.30
N LEU A 190 -5.88 23.20 -2.47
CA LEU A 190 -6.93 23.26 -1.45
C LEU A 190 -6.68 22.26 -0.32
N LEU A 191 -6.25 21.04 -0.66
CA LEU A 191 -5.79 20.05 0.30
C LEU A 191 -4.61 20.59 1.11
N LYS A 192 -3.62 21.24 0.46
CA LYS A 192 -2.54 21.94 1.16
C LYS A 192 -3.07 22.90 2.22
N GLY A 193 -4.11 23.69 1.91
CA GLY A 193 -4.75 24.58 2.90
C GLY A 193 -5.26 23.83 4.14
N LEU A 194 -5.87 22.66 3.94
CA LEU A 194 -6.37 21.83 5.05
C LEU A 194 -5.28 21.11 5.85
N LEU A 195 -4.06 20.96 5.32
CA LEU A 195 -2.92 20.44 6.11
C LEU A 195 -2.57 21.36 7.29
N LEU A 196 -2.89 22.65 7.21
CA LEU A 196 -2.69 23.64 8.27
C LEU A 196 -3.90 23.75 9.23
N SER A 197 -4.93 22.94 9.04
CA SER A 197 -6.15 23.01 9.86
C SER A 197 -5.86 22.64 11.33
N SER A 198 -6.53 23.34 12.24
CA SER A 198 -6.58 22.95 13.65
C SER A 198 -7.50 21.76 13.91
N ASP A 199 -8.34 21.40 12.94
CA ASP A 199 -9.19 20.21 13.01
C ASP A 199 -8.38 18.97 12.62
N ALA A 200 -8.15 18.07 13.57
CA ALA A 200 -7.37 16.85 13.37
C ALA A 200 -7.94 15.96 12.25
N CYS A 201 -9.27 15.87 12.16
CA CYS A 201 -9.94 15.08 11.13
C CYS A 201 -9.70 15.67 9.72
N ALA A 202 -9.78 16.99 9.56
CA ALA A 202 -9.48 17.68 8.31
C ALA A 202 -8.02 17.48 7.88
N GLN A 203 -7.08 17.69 8.81
CA GLN A 203 -5.64 17.54 8.53
C GLN A 203 -5.31 16.11 8.12
N GLU A 204 -5.83 15.11 8.84
CA GLU A 204 -5.60 13.69 8.55
C GLU A 204 -6.20 13.27 7.20
N ASN A 205 -7.45 13.67 6.91
CA ASN A 205 -8.06 13.38 5.62
C ASN A 205 -7.30 14.04 4.47
N SER A 206 -6.82 15.26 4.67
CA SER A 206 -6.04 15.99 3.67
C SER A 206 -4.70 15.31 3.39
N VAL A 207 -3.91 14.99 4.42
CA VAL A 207 -2.60 14.35 4.20
C VAL A 207 -2.74 12.95 3.63
N THR A 208 -3.80 12.21 4.00
CA THR A 208 -4.06 10.89 3.40
C THR A 208 -4.49 11.00 1.94
N ALA A 209 -5.24 12.04 1.58
CA ALA A 209 -5.55 12.33 0.18
C ALA A 209 -4.27 12.67 -0.60
N MET A 210 -3.37 13.48 -0.03
CA MET A 210 -2.07 13.82 -0.63
C MET A 210 -1.21 12.57 -0.88
N LEU A 211 -1.13 11.66 0.10
CA LEU A 211 -0.49 10.35 -0.05
C LEU A 211 -1.09 9.54 -1.21
N ASN A 212 -2.42 9.40 -1.24
CA ASN A 212 -3.08 8.63 -2.29
C ASN A 212 -2.86 9.23 -3.68
N LEU A 213 -2.78 10.57 -3.78
CA LEU A 213 -2.48 11.26 -5.03
C LEU A 213 -1.02 11.08 -5.45
N SER A 214 -0.07 11.10 -4.51
CA SER A 214 1.37 10.97 -4.81
C SER A 214 1.74 9.60 -5.38
N ILE A 215 0.96 8.55 -5.09
CA ILE A 215 1.14 7.20 -5.66
C ILE A 215 1.15 7.25 -7.20
N TYR A 216 0.44 8.19 -7.83
CA TYR A 216 0.48 8.37 -9.28
C TYR A 216 1.62 9.30 -9.72
N ASP A 217 2.55 8.81 -10.54
CA ASP A 217 3.77 9.54 -10.91
C ASP A 217 3.52 10.94 -11.50
N LYS A 218 2.53 11.10 -12.37
CA LYS A 218 2.22 12.41 -12.98
C LYS A 218 1.68 13.43 -11.98
N ASN A 219 1.20 12.99 -10.81
CA ASN A 219 0.75 13.90 -9.76
C ASN A 219 1.89 14.34 -8.85
N LYS A 220 3.03 13.62 -8.82
CA LYS A 220 4.15 13.98 -7.95
C LYS A 220 4.70 15.36 -8.29
N SER A 221 4.88 15.68 -9.58
CA SER A 221 5.27 17.06 -9.99
C SER A 221 4.24 18.08 -9.57
N ARG A 222 2.94 17.81 -9.79
CA ARG A 222 1.87 18.73 -9.37
C ARG A 222 1.85 19.01 -7.86
N ILE A 223 2.25 18.05 -7.04
CA ILE A 223 2.41 18.25 -5.58
C ILE A 223 3.63 19.13 -5.30
N MET A 224 4.77 18.83 -5.94
CA MET A 224 6.03 19.55 -5.71
C MET A 224 6.03 20.98 -6.29
N ASP A 225 5.29 21.22 -7.37
CA ASP A 225 5.19 22.51 -8.07
C ASP A 225 4.29 23.51 -7.32
N VAL A 226 3.43 23.04 -6.40
CA VAL A 226 2.61 23.92 -5.56
C VAL A 226 3.51 24.55 -4.51
N GLU A 227 3.68 25.87 -4.60
CA GLU A 227 4.51 26.66 -3.69
C GLU A 227 4.24 26.33 -2.23
N GLY A 228 5.28 25.99 -1.46
CA GLY A 228 5.20 25.67 -0.03
C GLY A 228 4.44 24.38 0.31
N CYS A 229 4.02 23.57 -0.66
CA CYS A 229 3.32 22.31 -0.39
C CYS A 229 4.23 21.30 0.33
N LEU A 230 5.48 21.14 -0.12
CA LEU A 230 6.49 20.30 0.53
C LEU A 230 6.68 20.68 2.00
N GLY A 231 6.97 21.96 2.29
CA GLY A 231 7.11 22.45 3.65
C GLY A 231 5.86 22.24 4.52
N THR A 232 4.66 22.31 3.92
CA THR A 232 3.41 22.03 4.64
C THR A 232 3.27 20.54 4.99
N ILE A 233 3.63 19.63 4.08
CA ILE A 233 3.67 18.18 4.34
C ILE A 233 4.68 17.86 5.45
N VAL A 234 5.86 18.48 5.41
CA VAL A 234 6.88 18.37 6.47
C VAL A 234 6.37 18.94 7.79
N GLY A 235 5.59 20.02 7.76
CA GLY A 235 4.89 20.55 8.92
C GLY A 235 3.96 19.52 9.57
N VAL A 236 3.18 18.78 8.78
CA VAL A 236 2.32 17.68 9.30
C VAL A 236 3.15 16.53 9.84
N LEU A 237 4.28 16.17 9.23
CA LEU A 237 5.18 15.14 9.76
C LEU A 237 5.72 15.52 11.15
N ARG A 238 6.08 16.80 11.33
CA ARG A 238 6.64 17.35 12.58
C ARG A 238 5.60 17.54 13.67
N TYR A 239 4.46 18.13 13.32
CA TYR A 239 3.49 18.70 14.26
C TYR A 239 2.05 18.22 14.03
N GLY A 240 1.86 17.16 13.24
CA GLY A 240 0.53 16.62 12.96
C GLY A 240 -0.19 16.19 14.24
N HIS A 241 -1.51 16.44 14.28
CA HIS A 241 -2.34 16.22 15.46
C HIS A 241 -2.48 14.74 15.84
N THR A 242 -2.36 13.84 14.87
CA THR A 242 -2.50 12.39 15.06
C THR A 242 -1.26 11.65 14.56
N THR A 243 -0.99 10.49 15.17
CA THR A 243 0.05 9.58 14.67
C THR A 243 -0.21 9.17 13.22
N GLU A 244 -1.48 8.93 12.85
CA GLU A 244 -1.84 8.59 11.46
C GLU A 244 -1.51 9.73 10.49
N ALA A 245 -1.77 10.99 10.86
CA ALA A 245 -1.42 12.13 10.02
C ALA A 245 0.10 12.25 9.81
N ARG A 246 0.90 12.08 10.87
CA ARG A 246 2.37 12.10 10.79
C ARG A 246 2.92 10.96 9.93
N GLU A 247 2.38 9.75 10.08
CA GLU A 247 2.78 8.59 9.28
C GLU A 247 2.40 8.74 7.81
N ASN A 248 1.19 9.24 7.52
CA ASN A 248 0.76 9.50 6.15
C ASN A 248 1.60 10.62 5.50
N ALA A 249 2.08 11.60 6.28
CA ALA A 249 3.04 12.60 5.79
C ALA A 249 4.38 11.94 5.43
N ALA A 250 4.91 11.06 6.28
CA ALA A 250 6.13 10.30 5.98
C ALA A 250 5.97 9.43 4.73
N ALA A 251 4.85 8.71 4.60
CA ALA A 251 4.53 7.91 3.42
C ALA A 251 4.42 8.77 2.14
N THR A 252 3.93 10.01 2.27
CA THR A 252 3.89 10.97 1.14
C THR A 252 5.32 11.35 0.73
N LEU A 253 6.20 11.67 1.68
CA LEU A 253 7.62 11.97 1.40
C LEU A 253 8.37 10.76 0.83
N PHE A 254 8.10 9.54 1.32
CA PHE A 254 8.59 8.30 0.73
C PHE A 254 8.17 8.18 -0.74
N SER A 255 6.88 8.39 -1.03
CA SER A 255 6.36 8.33 -2.40
C SER A 255 7.03 9.36 -3.32
N LEU A 256 7.22 10.60 -2.84
CA LEU A 256 7.84 11.67 -3.61
C LEU A 256 9.35 11.43 -3.81
N SER A 257 10.05 10.88 -2.82
CA SER A 257 11.50 10.63 -2.89
C SER A 257 11.89 9.51 -3.87
N ALA A 258 10.92 8.78 -4.42
CA ALA A 258 11.14 7.87 -5.54
C ALA A 258 11.61 8.60 -6.82
N VAL A 259 11.31 9.90 -6.95
CA VAL A 259 11.76 10.75 -8.06
C VAL A 259 13.10 11.38 -7.71
N HIS A 260 14.11 11.17 -8.56
CA HIS A 260 15.48 11.63 -8.31
C HIS A 260 15.58 13.13 -7.99
N ASP A 261 14.90 13.97 -8.76
CA ASP A 261 15.00 15.43 -8.64
C ASP A 261 14.39 15.98 -7.34
N TYR A 262 13.48 15.23 -6.71
CA TYR A 262 12.85 15.64 -5.45
C TYR A 262 13.67 15.24 -4.23
N LYS A 263 14.61 14.30 -4.36
CA LYS A 263 15.43 13.82 -3.21
C LYS A 263 16.21 14.95 -2.56
N LYS A 264 16.85 15.80 -3.37
CA LYS A 264 17.60 16.96 -2.86
C LYS A 264 16.67 17.98 -2.21
N GLN A 265 15.54 18.28 -2.85
CA GLN A 265 14.55 19.23 -2.33
C GLN A 265 13.97 18.77 -0.99
N ILE A 266 13.58 17.50 -0.89
CA ILE A 266 13.04 16.90 0.35
C ILE A 266 14.09 16.92 1.46
N ALA A 267 15.34 16.56 1.18
CA ALA A 267 16.40 16.60 2.20
C ALA A 267 16.70 18.03 2.67
N GLN A 268 16.64 19.01 1.78
CA GLN A 268 16.90 20.42 2.10
C GLN A 268 15.73 21.12 2.82
N GLU A 269 14.51 20.58 2.75
CA GLU A 269 13.36 21.13 3.44
C GLU A 269 13.55 21.08 4.96
N SER A 270 13.30 22.21 5.64
CA SER A 270 13.67 22.38 7.05
C SER A 270 12.92 21.41 7.96
N GLY A 271 13.66 20.57 8.67
CA GLY A 271 13.10 19.60 9.61
C GLY A 271 12.58 18.32 8.96
N ALA A 272 12.69 18.15 7.64
CA ALA A 272 12.19 16.95 6.96
C ALA A 272 12.95 15.70 7.42
N VAL A 273 14.28 15.76 7.38
CA VAL A 273 15.14 14.63 7.74
C VAL A 273 15.08 14.35 9.25
N GLU A 274 15.09 15.38 10.08
CA GLU A 274 14.95 15.28 11.53
C GLU A 274 13.63 14.60 11.91
N ALA A 275 12.53 14.97 11.25
CA ALA A 275 11.22 14.43 11.56
C ALA A 275 11.06 12.97 11.07
N LEU A 276 11.64 12.62 9.92
CA LEU A 276 11.74 11.23 9.47
C LEU A 276 12.58 10.39 10.45
N ALA A 277 13.73 10.90 10.89
CA ALA A 277 14.57 10.23 11.88
C ALA A 277 13.86 10.07 13.22
N GLY A 278 13.10 11.08 13.67
CA GLY A 278 12.25 10.99 14.85
C GLY A 278 11.18 9.89 14.72
N LEU A 279 10.48 9.85 13.58
CA LEU A 279 9.47 8.83 13.32
C LEU A 279 10.07 7.42 13.21
N LEU A 280 11.31 7.27 12.71
CA LEU A 280 12.02 5.99 12.69
C LEU A 280 12.32 5.46 14.11
N ARG A 281 12.62 6.36 15.06
CA ARG A 281 12.87 5.96 16.46
C ARG A 281 11.59 5.62 17.21
N GLU A 282 10.58 6.47 17.10
CA GLU A 282 9.42 6.50 18.01
C GLU A 282 8.09 6.09 17.34
N GLY A 283 8.04 5.95 16.03
CA GLY A 283 6.83 5.64 15.28
C GLY A 283 6.32 4.21 15.46
N THR A 284 5.13 3.93 14.94
CA THR A 284 4.62 2.55 14.85
C THR A 284 5.43 1.75 13.82
N ALA A 285 5.24 0.44 13.75
CA ALA A 285 5.89 -0.39 12.73
C ALA A 285 5.70 0.15 11.30
N ARG A 286 4.50 0.67 10.98
CA ARG A 286 4.22 1.33 9.69
C ARG A 286 5.03 2.62 9.54
N GLY A 287 4.94 3.52 10.52
CA GLY A 287 5.65 4.80 10.49
C GLY A 287 7.16 4.63 10.38
N LYS A 288 7.73 3.65 11.08
CA LYS A 288 9.16 3.32 10.98
C LYS A 288 9.53 2.83 9.58
N LYS A 289 8.71 1.97 8.98
CA LYS A 289 8.94 1.46 7.62
C LYS A 289 8.91 2.59 6.58
N ASP A 290 7.90 3.44 6.63
CA ASP A 290 7.80 4.58 5.70
C ASP A 290 8.97 5.56 5.90
N ALA A 291 9.36 5.82 7.17
CA ALA A 291 10.47 6.70 7.50
C ALA A 291 11.82 6.18 7.03
N VAL A 292 12.18 4.91 7.31
CA VAL A 292 13.46 4.34 6.88
C VAL A 292 13.55 4.26 5.36
N THR A 293 12.44 3.94 4.68
CA THR A 293 12.42 3.83 3.22
C THR A 293 12.57 5.21 2.57
N ALA A 294 11.95 6.25 3.14
CA ALA A 294 12.20 7.63 2.73
C ALA A 294 13.67 8.00 2.90
N LEU A 295 14.26 7.73 4.08
CA LEU A 295 15.67 8.04 4.36
C LEU A 295 16.63 7.27 3.43
N PHE A 296 16.33 6.00 3.13
CA PHE A 296 17.04 5.20 2.13
C PHE A 296 16.99 5.85 0.74
N ASN A 297 15.80 6.24 0.27
CA ASN A 297 15.67 6.91 -1.02
C ASN A 297 16.47 8.22 -1.05
N LEU A 298 16.45 9.00 0.03
CA LEU A 298 17.21 10.24 0.13
C LEU A 298 18.73 10.00 0.12
N SER A 299 19.23 8.90 0.72
CA SER A 299 20.66 8.58 0.75
C SER A 299 21.23 8.16 -0.61
N THR A 300 20.38 7.75 -1.56
CA THR A 300 20.82 7.48 -2.94
C THR A 300 21.32 8.73 -3.68
N HIS A 301 20.98 9.94 -3.20
CA HIS A 301 21.47 11.19 -3.78
C HIS A 301 22.67 11.69 -2.97
N THR A 302 23.84 11.79 -3.61
CA THR A 302 25.11 11.96 -2.90
C THR A 302 25.18 13.23 -2.07
N GLU A 303 24.60 14.33 -2.56
CA GLU A 303 24.60 15.62 -1.86
C GLU A 303 23.78 15.64 -0.56
N ASN A 304 22.94 14.63 -0.32
CA ASN A 304 22.11 14.57 0.88
C ASN A 304 22.88 14.07 2.12
N CYS A 305 24.07 13.49 1.96
CA CYS A 305 24.79 12.85 3.07
C CYS A 305 25.11 13.83 4.20
N ALA A 306 25.62 15.02 3.89
CA ALA A 306 25.91 16.05 4.90
C ALA A 306 24.65 16.43 5.70
N ARG A 307 23.53 16.64 5.01
CA ARG A 307 22.24 16.95 5.64
C ARG A 307 21.75 15.80 6.52
N MET A 308 21.88 14.55 6.07
CA MET A 308 21.52 13.37 6.87
C MET A 308 22.32 13.26 8.17
N ILE A 309 23.60 13.63 8.13
CA ILE A 309 24.47 13.67 9.32
C ILE A 309 24.03 14.79 10.26
N GLU A 310 23.90 16.01 9.76
CA GLU A 310 23.51 17.19 10.55
C GLU A 310 22.16 17.02 11.25
N SER A 311 21.22 16.34 10.60
CA SER A 311 19.87 16.09 11.09
C SER A 311 19.76 14.87 12.03
N GLY A 312 20.87 14.20 12.35
CA GLY A 312 20.88 13.02 13.24
C GLY A 312 20.23 11.77 12.65
N ALA A 313 20.09 11.68 11.32
CA ALA A 313 19.50 10.51 10.68
C ALA A 313 20.38 9.27 10.83
N ILE A 314 21.71 9.43 10.89
CA ILE A 314 22.65 8.32 11.01
C ILE A 314 22.40 7.52 12.30
N THR A 315 22.32 8.20 13.44
CA THR A 315 22.00 7.58 14.74
C THR A 315 20.67 6.82 14.69
N ALA A 316 19.64 7.40 14.07
CA ALA A 316 18.33 6.76 13.94
C ALA A 316 18.37 5.50 13.04
N ILE A 317 19.11 5.56 11.92
CA ILE A 317 19.27 4.44 10.99
C ILE A 317 20.09 3.31 11.64
N VAL A 318 21.18 3.64 12.35
CA VAL A 318 21.97 2.65 13.10
C VAL A 318 21.10 1.95 14.15
N GLY A 319 20.30 2.71 14.92
CA GLY A 319 19.37 2.12 15.88
C GLY A 319 18.29 1.23 15.24
N ALA A 320 17.95 1.46 13.97
CA ALA A 320 16.97 0.66 13.24
C ALA A 320 17.50 -0.70 12.75
N LEU A 321 18.83 -0.94 12.79
CA LEU A 321 19.41 -2.25 12.43
C LEU A 321 18.90 -3.37 13.35
N GLY A 322 18.69 -3.09 14.64
CA GLY A 322 18.12 -4.05 15.60
C GLY A 322 16.59 -4.15 15.57
N CYS A 323 15.90 -3.46 14.65
CA CYS A 323 14.45 -3.46 14.58
C CYS A 323 13.94 -4.41 13.48
N GLU A 324 13.22 -5.46 13.89
CA GLU A 324 12.60 -6.41 12.94
C GLU A 324 11.65 -5.69 11.97
N GLY A 325 11.83 -5.92 10.67
CA GLY A 325 10.98 -5.38 9.60
C GLY A 325 11.42 -4.05 8.98
N VAL A 326 12.49 -3.42 9.50
CA VAL A 326 13.11 -2.21 8.93
C VAL A 326 14.64 -2.28 8.84
N SER A 327 15.24 -3.37 9.31
CA SER A 327 16.70 -3.57 9.37
C SER A 327 17.34 -3.64 7.98
N GLU A 328 16.66 -4.22 6.99
CA GLU A 328 17.15 -4.32 5.61
C GLU A 328 17.27 -2.94 4.96
N GLU A 329 16.21 -2.12 5.03
CA GLU A 329 16.24 -0.76 4.50
C GLU A 329 17.24 0.12 5.25
N ALA A 330 17.40 -0.09 6.57
CA ALA A 330 18.40 0.61 7.38
C ALA A 330 19.84 0.24 6.95
N ALA A 331 20.13 -1.04 6.77
CA ALA A 331 21.42 -1.52 6.29
C ALA A 331 21.72 -1.01 4.87
N GLY A 332 20.72 -1.03 3.99
CA GLY A 332 20.82 -0.47 2.64
C GLY A 332 21.14 1.03 2.67
N ALA A 333 20.53 1.79 3.57
CA ALA A 333 20.76 3.22 3.69
C ALA A 333 22.19 3.50 4.17
N LEU A 334 22.66 2.76 5.19
CA LEU A 334 24.04 2.88 5.68
C LEU A 334 25.06 2.50 4.61
N ALA A 335 24.81 1.42 3.84
CA ALA A 335 25.69 1.00 2.76
C ALA A 335 25.90 2.10 1.71
N LEU A 336 24.88 2.93 1.45
CA LEU A 336 25.01 4.09 0.55
C LEU A 336 25.76 5.26 1.21
N ILE A 337 25.50 5.51 2.50
CA ILE A 337 26.12 6.60 3.26
C ILE A 337 27.63 6.37 3.44
N VAL A 338 28.05 5.16 3.81
CA VAL A 338 29.47 4.84 4.06
C VAL A 338 30.33 4.85 2.79
N ARG A 339 29.72 4.87 1.60
CA ARG A 339 30.46 5.08 0.33
C ARG A 339 31.02 6.49 0.23
N GLN A 340 30.54 7.43 1.04
CA GLN A 340 31.07 8.78 1.12
C GLN A 340 32.00 8.92 2.32
N PRO A 341 33.16 9.62 2.20
CA PRO A 341 34.10 9.77 3.30
C PRO A 341 33.48 10.36 4.58
N ILE A 342 32.67 11.42 4.43
CA ILE A 342 31.97 12.06 5.55
C ILE A 342 30.92 11.13 6.19
N GLY A 343 30.29 10.28 5.40
CA GLY A 343 29.30 9.31 5.88
C GLY A 343 29.96 8.15 6.61
N ALA A 344 31.07 7.64 6.09
CA ALA A 344 31.88 6.61 6.76
C ALA A 344 32.39 7.10 8.12
N GLU A 345 32.91 8.33 8.19
CA GLU A 345 33.37 8.91 9.47
C GLU A 345 32.21 9.09 10.46
N ALA A 346 31.04 9.54 10.00
CA ALA A 346 29.88 9.70 10.85
C ALA A 346 29.38 8.35 11.41
N VAL A 347 29.29 7.32 10.57
CA VAL A 347 28.87 5.97 10.99
C VAL A 347 29.90 5.34 11.93
N ALA A 348 31.21 5.57 11.71
CA ALA A 348 32.26 5.05 12.59
C ALA A 348 32.23 5.65 14.01
N LYS A 349 31.62 6.83 14.18
CA LYS A 349 31.43 7.47 15.50
C LYS A 349 30.22 6.93 16.26
N GLU A 350 29.37 6.12 15.63
CA GLU A 350 28.20 5.53 16.27
C GLU A 350 28.58 4.20 16.95
N GLU A 351 28.58 4.18 18.29
CA GLU A 351 28.96 3.01 19.10
C GLU A 351 28.15 1.74 18.76
N MET A 352 26.90 1.92 18.36
CA MET A 352 25.96 0.84 18.03
C MET A 352 26.10 0.31 16.59
N ALA A 353 26.89 0.96 15.73
CA ALA A 353 26.99 0.59 14.32
C ALA A 353 27.68 -0.77 14.12
N VAL A 354 28.64 -1.12 14.98
CA VAL A 354 29.34 -2.41 14.89
C VAL A 354 28.46 -3.56 15.38
N ALA A 355 27.70 -3.36 16.46
CA ALA A 355 26.82 -4.39 17.03
C ALA A 355 25.65 -4.74 16.10
N GLY A 356 25.00 -3.73 15.51
CA GLY A 356 23.84 -3.93 14.63
C GLY A 356 24.16 -4.50 13.24
N LEU A 357 25.44 -4.58 12.84
CA LEU A 357 25.87 -5.18 11.56
C LEU A 357 26.31 -6.65 11.69
N THR A 358 26.49 -7.14 12.92
CA THR A 358 27.03 -8.48 13.22
C THR A 358 26.00 -9.47 13.76
N GLU A 359 24.79 -8.99 14.09
CA GLU A 359 23.62 -9.79 14.47
C GLU A 359 22.65 -9.90 13.29
#